data_AF-A0A447TX86-F1
#
_entry.id   AF-A0A447TX86-F1
#
_cell.length_a   1.000
_cell.length_b   1.000
_cell.length_c   1.000
_cell.angle_alpha   90.00
_cell.angle_beta   90.00
_cell.angle_gamma   90.00
#
_symmetry.space_group_name_H-M   'P 1'
#
loop_
_entity.id
_entity.type
_entity.pdbx_description
1 polymer ?
#
loop_
_entity_poly.entity_id
_entity_poly.type
_entity_poly.pdbx_seq_one_letter_code
_entity_poly.pdbx_strand_id
1 'polypeptide(L)' 'MYDFVIIGGGIIGMSTAMQLIDLYPDARIALLEKRVRASLPPDRA' A
#
# COMPACT_ATOMS: atom_id res chain seq x y z
N MET A 1 -13.42 3.85 -9.14
CA MET A 1 -12.34 3.43 -10.05
C MET A 1 -11.09 4.19 -9.65
N TYR A 2 -9.93 3.54 -9.70
CA TYR A 2 -8.62 4.14 -9.37
C TYR A 2 -7.82 4.30 -10.65
N ASP A 3 -7.09 5.40 -10.78
CA ASP A 3 -6.20 5.68 -11.91
C ASP A 3 -4.84 4.97 -11.72
N PHE A 4 -4.40 4.85 -10.45
CA PHE A 4 -3.20 4.13 -10.07
C PHE A 4 -3.47 3.16 -8.93
N VAL A 5 -2.85 1.98 -9.00
CA VAL A 5 -2.81 1.00 -7.90
C VAL A 5 -1.37 0.65 -7.60
N ILE A 6 -0.95 0.83 -6.35
CA ILE A 6 0.38 0.53 -5.84
C ILE A 6 0.28 -0.67 -4.91
N ILE A 7 1.06 -1.71 -5.18
CA ILE A 7 1.14 -2.92 -4.34
C ILE A 7 2.45 -2.88 -3.55
N GLY A 8 2.34 -2.87 -2.22
CA GLY A 8 3.44 -2.67 -1.28
C GLY A 8 3.41 -1.27 -0.68
N GLY A 9 3.23 -1.18 0.63
CA GLY A 9 3.18 0.04 1.44
C GLY A 9 4.46 0.35 2.21
N GLY A 10 5.57 -0.29 1.85
CA GLY A 10 6.90 0.09 2.32
C GLY A 10 7.34 1.46 1.78
N ILE A 11 8.57 1.87 2.14
CA ILE A 11 9.08 3.22 1.84
C ILE A 11 9.01 3.61 0.36
N ILE A 12 9.27 2.65 -0.54
CA ILE A 12 9.22 2.88 -1.99
C ILE A 12 7.77 3.05 -2.48
N GLY A 13 6.84 2.26 -1.95
CA GLY A 13 5.43 2.38 -2.32
C GLY A 13 4.82 3.71 -1.89
N MET A 14 5.12 4.14 -0.66
CA MET A 14 4.70 5.46 -0.19
C MET A 14 5.36 6.61 -0.95
N SER A 15 6.68 6.57 -1.17
CA SER A 15 7.36 7.66 -1.88
C SER A 15 6.86 7.79 -3.32
N THR A 16 6.52 6.67 -3.96
CA THR A 16 5.88 6.64 -5.28
C THR A 16 4.49 7.25 -5.24
N ALA A 17 3.67 6.92 -4.24
CA ALA A 17 2.34 7.50 -4.08
C ALA A 17 2.38 9.03 -3.88
N MET A 18 3.33 9.52 -3.07
CA MET A 18 3.51 10.95 -2.83
C MET A 18 3.83 11.70 -4.13
N GLN A 19 4.78 11.19 -4.92
CA GLN A 19 5.13 11.80 -6.21
C GLN A 19 3.96 11.78 -7.20
N LEU A 20 3.13 10.73 -7.18
CA LEU A 20 1.94 10.64 -8.04
C LEU A 20 0.84 11.62 -7.62
N ILE A 21 0.68 11.88 -6.32
CA ILE A 21 -0.26 12.91 -5.82
C ILE A 21 0.19 14.30 -6.27
N ASP A 22 1.49 14.59 -6.20
CA ASP A 22 2.04 15.89 -6.62
C ASP A 22 1.90 16.11 -8.13
N LEU A 23 2.14 15.07 -8.93
CA LEU A 23 2.10 15.13 -10.39
C LEU A 23 0.66 15.10 -10.95
N TYR A 24 -0.24 14.38 -10.28
CA TYR A 24 -1.62 14.15 -10.71
C TYR A 24 -2.59 14.41 -9.54
N PRO A 25 -2.88 15.67 -9.20
CA PRO A 25 -3.68 16.02 -8.02
C PRO A 25 -5.11 15.49 -8.05
N ASP A 26 -5.66 15.24 -9.24
CA ASP A 26 -7.02 14.71 -9.42
C ASP A 26 -7.07 13.17 -9.50
N ALA A 27 -5.92 12.50 -9.53
CA ALA A 27 -5.87 11.05 -9.68
C ALA A 27 -6.30 10.33 -8.41
N ARG A 28 -7.12 9.29 -8.56
CA ARG A 28 -7.48 8.37 -7.47
C ARG A 28 -6.43 7.28 -7.37
N ILE A 29 -5.64 7.29 -6.30
CA ILE A 29 -4.56 6.32 -6.07
C ILE A 29 -4.97 5.35 -4.95
N ALA A 30 -4.86 4.05 -5.21
CA ALA A 30 -4.96 3.00 -4.19
C ALA A 30 -3.56 2.49 -3.84
N LEU A 31 -3.23 2.43 -2.55
CA LEU A 31 -2.00 1.79 -2.06
C LEU A 31 -2.40 0.60 -1.17
N LEU A 32 -1.97 -0.59 -1.57
CA LEU A 32 -2.34 -1.86 -0.93
C LEU A 32 -1.10 -2.48 -0.28
N GLU A 33 -1.16 -2.68 1.03
CA GLU A 33 -0.12 -3.38 1.77
C GLU A 33 -0.62 -4.75 2.26
N LYS A 34 0.11 -5.82 1.92
CA LYS A 34 -0.18 -7.15 2.46
C LYS A 34 0.29 -7.19 3.91
N ARG A 35 -0.63 -7.11 4.86
CA ARG A 35 -0.33 -7.45 6.25
C ARG A 35 -0.29 -8.96 6.43
N VAL A 36 0.89 -9.51 6.71
CA VAL A 36 1.02 -10.87 7.22
C VAL A 36 0.66 -10.83 8.71
N ARG A 37 -0.57 -11.23 9.06
CA ARG A 37 -0.82 -11.67 10.43
C ARG A 37 -0.15 -13.03 10.56
N ALA A 38 0.90 -13.11 11.36
CA ALA A 38 1.31 -14.38 11.92
C ALA A 38 0.16 -14.85 12.81
N SER A 39 -0.73 -15.69 12.29
CA SER A 39 -1.51 -16.56 13.15
C SER A 39 -0.50 -17.45 13.83
N LEU A 40 -0.14 -17.14 15.08
CA LEU A 40 0.52 -18.13 15.92
C LEU A 40 -0.40 -19.36 15.91
N PRO A 41 0.12 -20.55 15.58
CA PRO A 41 -0.68 -21.75 15.73
C PRO A 41 -1.11 -21.86 17.22
N PRO A 42 -2.33 -22.35 17.49
CA PRO A 42 -2.95 -22.29 18.82
C PRO A 42 -2.19 -23.06 19.91
N ASP A 43 -1.13 -23.79 19.55
CA ASP A 43 -0.31 -24.63 20.40
C ASP A 43 0.97 -23.96 20.94
N ARG A 44 1.17 -22.66 20.70
CA ARG A 44 2.36 -21.91 21.17
C ARG A 44 2.06 -20.69 22.06
N ALA A 45 1.11 -20.84 23.00
CA ALA A 45 0.90 -19.91 24.12
C ALA A 45 1.14 -20.60 25.46
#